data_AF-A0A6L5Y834-F1
#
_entry.id   AF-A0A6L5Y834-F1
#
_cell.length_a   1.000
_cell.length_b   1.000
_cell.length_c   1.000
_cell.angle_alpha   90.00
_cell.angle_beta   90.00
_cell.angle_gamma   90.00
#
_symmetry.space_group_name_H-M   'P 1'
#
loop_
_entity.id
_entity.type
_entity.pdbx_description
1 polymer ?
#
loop_
_entity_poly.entity_id
_entity_poly.type
_entity_poly.pdbx_seq_one_letter_code
_entity_poly.pdbx_strand_id
1 'polypeptide(L)'
;MKKWIIPSNMNRYDVIGAYSKLDEIDWTQRVKSIEAGDIVYVYISAPISAIKLCCEVIATNLTSENAELIDDSEFVVGENFDVKESSQYMRLRKIREFNDNEIPLSVMQEHGVKGNIQGARSLPEELEQYISLLELEKGNKSKVDCLGLLDYLTENAGKVYKSPEKASVEEKPALLNLKEKGRSAIKTLKEIGDECSKKCGPFIIDGGNWLDASYTKVRNYLLAQLKYPEHTQSPESISIFVEEDENSGKARYRVSLEIRDTAAKKEDYDKHYKSLDLPLDTDNGLQYFLGGNNSDSEFGASEITDPSVIKQMLEKKKFKRCKFLDALAEMTFHQMMRCFKKLFRLQEL
;
A
#
# COMPACT_ATOMS: atom_id res chain seq x y z
N MET A 1 7.37 27.97 -9.51
CA MET A 1 7.83 26.57 -9.52
C MET A 1 6.80 25.73 -10.23
N LYS A 2 7.12 25.27 -11.43
CA LYS A 2 6.33 24.30 -12.22
C LYS A 2 6.96 22.92 -12.09
N LYS A 3 6.19 21.89 -12.44
CA LYS A 3 6.63 20.50 -12.40
C LYS A 3 6.48 19.86 -13.77
N TRP A 4 7.50 19.09 -14.16
CA TRP A 4 7.64 18.53 -15.50
C TRP A 4 7.96 17.03 -15.45
N ILE A 5 7.63 16.31 -16.51
CA ILE A 5 8.04 14.93 -16.76
C ILE A 5 8.91 14.94 -18.01
N ILE A 6 10.08 14.31 -17.96
CA ILE A 6 10.94 14.11 -19.13
C ILE A 6 11.25 12.62 -19.33
N PRO A 7 11.27 12.11 -20.57
CA PRO A 7 11.65 10.73 -20.84
C PRO A 7 13.17 10.57 -20.88
N SER A 8 13.66 9.48 -20.29
CA SER A 8 15.02 8.96 -20.41
C SER A 8 15.00 7.55 -21.00
N ASN A 9 15.94 7.25 -21.88
CA ASN A 9 16.08 5.94 -22.50
C ASN A 9 17.42 5.33 -22.09
N MET A 10 17.36 4.26 -21.28
CA MET A 10 18.54 3.56 -20.76
C MET A 10 19.42 2.95 -21.85
N ASN A 11 18.89 2.71 -23.05
CA ASN A 11 19.68 2.23 -24.19
C ASN A 11 20.47 3.35 -24.88
N ARG A 12 20.33 4.60 -24.43
CA ARG A 12 21.04 5.77 -24.96
C ARG A 12 21.88 6.47 -23.90
N TYR A 13 21.40 6.50 -22.67
CA TYR A 13 22.07 7.16 -21.57
C TYR A 13 21.66 6.51 -20.25
N ASP A 14 22.65 6.02 -19.50
CA ASP A 14 22.47 5.44 -18.17
C ASP A 14 22.36 6.54 -17.12
N VAL A 15 21.16 7.12 -17.04
CA VAL A 15 20.88 8.20 -16.07
C VAL A 15 20.98 7.75 -14.61
N ILE A 16 20.77 6.45 -14.33
CA ILE A 16 20.88 5.90 -12.97
C ILE A 16 22.37 5.79 -12.60
N GLY A 17 23.18 5.24 -13.51
CA GLY A 17 24.64 5.19 -13.37
C GLY A 17 25.24 6.59 -13.22
N ALA A 18 24.81 7.56 -14.02
CA ALA A 18 25.26 8.94 -13.94
C ALA A 18 25.07 9.52 -12.54
N TYR A 19 23.84 9.44 -12.01
CA TYR A 19 23.53 9.93 -10.67
C TYR A 19 24.06 9.06 -9.52
N SER A 20 24.70 7.92 -9.81
CA SER A 20 25.45 7.17 -8.81
C SER A 20 26.84 7.76 -8.53
N LYS A 21 27.38 8.57 -9.48
CA LYS A 21 28.69 9.23 -9.36
C LYS A 21 28.63 10.76 -9.37
N LEU A 22 27.58 11.33 -9.98
CA LEU A 22 27.39 12.75 -10.16
C LEU A 22 26.19 13.24 -9.34
N ASP A 23 26.32 14.43 -8.74
CA ASP A 23 25.20 15.09 -8.06
C ASP A 23 24.31 15.89 -9.02
N GLU A 24 24.89 16.28 -10.17
CA GLU A 24 24.30 17.13 -11.19
C GLU A 24 24.60 16.57 -12.58
N ILE A 25 23.67 16.71 -13.52
CA ILE A 25 23.88 16.40 -14.94
C ILE A 25 23.32 17.51 -15.81
N ASP A 26 23.88 17.69 -17.01
CA ASP A 26 23.38 18.64 -18.00
C ASP A 26 22.45 17.94 -18.99
N TRP A 27 21.15 18.21 -18.86
CA TRP A 27 20.12 17.61 -19.70
C TRP A 27 19.73 18.50 -20.86
N THR A 28 19.48 17.92 -22.04
CA THR A 28 19.03 18.68 -23.23
C THR A 28 17.72 19.43 -22.95
N GLN A 29 17.74 20.76 -23.05
CA GLN A 29 16.57 21.61 -22.78
C GLN A 29 15.73 21.83 -24.05
N ARG A 30 14.80 20.92 -24.34
CA ARG A 30 13.88 21.06 -25.49
C ARG A 30 12.73 22.03 -25.23
N VAL A 31 12.29 22.14 -23.98
CA VAL A 31 11.16 22.98 -23.58
C VAL A 31 11.70 24.26 -22.95
N LYS A 32 11.58 25.37 -23.69
CA LYS A 32 12.12 26.68 -23.30
C LYS A 32 11.43 27.29 -22.08
N SER A 33 10.25 26.81 -21.71
CA SER A 33 9.49 27.29 -20.55
C SER A 33 9.86 26.60 -19.23
N ILE A 34 10.80 25.65 -19.24
CA ILE A 34 11.41 25.12 -18.02
C ILE A 34 12.41 26.16 -17.54
N GLU A 35 12.29 26.56 -16.28
CA GLU A 35 13.09 27.62 -15.66
C GLU A 35 13.84 27.09 -14.44
N ALA A 36 14.87 27.81 -13.98
CA ALA A 36 15.55 27.47 -12.73
C ALA A 36 14.56 27.54 -11.55
N GLY A 37 14.66 26.58 -10.62
CA GLY A 37 13.71 26.38 -9.53
C GLY A 37 12.47 25.55 -9.89
N ASP A 38 12.32 25.10 -11.14
CA ASP A 38 11.32 24.08 -11.50
C ASP A 38 11.77 22.68 -11.05
N ILE A 39 10.80 21.76 -10.95
CA ILE A 39 11.03 20.35 -10.65
C ILE A 39 10.83 19.49 -11.90
N VAL A 40 11.74 18.56 -12.12
CA VAL A 40 11.73 17.63 -13.23
C VAL A 40 11.70 16.19 -12.71
N TYR A 41 10.67 15.44 -13.10
CA TYR A 41 10.58 14.00 -12.89
C TYR A 41 11.10 13.26 -14.12
N VAL A 42 12.08 12.40 -13.93
CA VAL A 42 12.67 11.60 -15.02
C VAL A 42 11.95 10.26 -15.11
N TYR A 43 11.20 10.09 -16.20
CA TYR A 43 10.55 8.84 -16.58
C TYR A 43 11.52 7.98 -17.38
N ILE A 44 11.86 6.80 -16.88
CA ILE A 44 12.69 5.84 -17.63
C ILE A 44 11.77 4.97 -18.49
N SER A 45 12.07 4.88 -19.78
CA SER A 45 11.33 4.04 -20.72
C SER A 45 11.46 2.54 -20.40
N ALA A 46 10.82 1.70 -21.21
CA ALA A 46 10.98 0.25 -21.10
C ALA A 46 12.46 -0.17 -21.02
N PRO A 47 12.81 -1.17 -20.19
CA PRO A 47 11.90 -2.07 -19.48
C PRO A 47 11.32 -1.49 -18.17
N ILE A 48 11.92 -0.45 -17.59
CA ILE A 48 11.51 0.09 -16.27
C ILE A 48 10.11 0.73 -16.33
N SER A 49 9.86 1.56 -17.35
CA SER A 49 8.55 2.19 -17.59
C SER A 49 7.96 2.89 -16.36
N ALA A 50 8.77 3.67 -15.64
CA ALA A 50 8.39 4.33 -14.39
C ALA A 50 9.14 5.67 -14.20
N ILE A 51 8.58 6.58 -13.39
CA ILE A 51 9.36 7.71 -12.87
C ILE A 51 10.36 7.18 -11.85
N LYS A 52 11.64 7.51 -12.04
CA LYS A 52 12.74 7.04 -11.19
C LYS A 52 13.46 8.15 -10.44
N LEU A 53 13.44 9.38 -10.96
CA LEU A 53 14.18 10.48 -10.36
C LEU A 53 13.30 11.72 -10.24
N CYS A 54 13.50 12.48 -9.17
CA CYS A 54 13.04 13.85 -9.01
C CYS A 54 14.26 14.75 -8.91
N CYS A 55 14.31 15.79 -9.75
CA CYS A 55 15.44 16.70 -9.84
C CYS A 55 14.97 18.16 -9.76
N GLU A 56 15.79 19.00 -9.15
CA GLU A 56 15.67 20.46 -9.22
C GLU A 56 16.40 20.96 -10.47
N VAL A 57 15.77 21.86 -11.22
CA VAL A 57 16.44 22.60 -12.29
C VAL A 57 17.22 23.74 -11.65
N ILE A 58 18.55 23.66 -11.63
CA ILE A 58 19.38 24.70 -10.98
C ILE A 58 19.89 25.75 -11.97
N ALA A 59 19.92 25.44 -13.26
CA ALA A 59 20.30 26.36 -14.33
C ALA A 59 19.64 25.97 -15.67
N THR A 60 19.46 26.94 -16.57
CA THR A 60 18.83 26.75 -17.89
C THR A 60 19.55 27.57 -18.95
N ASN A 61 19.27 27.29 -20.23
CA ASN A 61 19.87 27.98 -21.38
C ASN A 61 21.41 27.90 -21.43
N LEU A 62 21.96 26.79 -20.91
CA LEU A 62 23.39 26.52 -20.93
C LEU A 62 23.83 26.10 -22.32
N THR A 63 24.98 26.57 -22.75
CA THR A 63 25.63 26.30 -24.03
C THR A 63 27.12 26.13 -23.78
N SER A 64 27.84 25.47 -24.68
CA SER A 64 29.30 25.35 -24.60
C SER A 64 30.02 26.72 -24.61
N GLU A 65 29.37 27.78 -25.09
CA GLU A 65 29.93 29.15 -25.12
C GLU A 65 29.75 29.90 -23.79
N ASN A 66 28.72 29.57 -22.99
CA ASN A 66 28.35 30.33 -21.80
C ASN A 66 28.46 29.56 -20.47
N ALA A 67 28.75 28.26 -20.51
CA ALA A 67 28.90 27.42 -19.33
C ALA A 67 29.85 26.24 -19.58
N GLU A 68 30.57 25.85 -18.53
CA GLU A 68 31.30 24.57 -18.50
C GLU A 68 30.29 23.44 -18.32
N LEU A 69 30.11 22.63 -19.36
CA LEU A 69 29.18 21.50 -19.35
C LEU A 69 29.80 20.31 -18.60
N ILE A 70 28.95 19.57 -17.88
CA ILE A 70 29.38 18.37 -17.13
C ILE A 70 29.75 17.27 -18.12
N ASP A 71 30.97 16.74 -18.01
CA ASP A 71 31.39 15.57 -18.77
C ASP A 71 30.81 14.29 -18.14
N ASP A 72 29.76 13.78 -18.75
CA ASP A 72 29.09 12.54 -18.40
C ASP A 72 29.14 11.50 -19.53
N SER A 73 30.14 11.65 -20.43
CA SER A 73 30.30 10.84 -21.64
C SER A 73 30.43 9.34 -21.34
N GLU A 74 30.93 8.96 -20.16
CA GLU A 74 31.02 7.56 -19.73
C GLU A 74 29.67 6.86 -19.56
N PHE A 75 28.57 7.63 -19.42
CA PHE A 75 27.22 7.10 -19.23
C PHE A 75 26.40 7.07 -20.52
N VAL A 76 26.95 7.52 -21.65
CA VAL A 76 26.31 7.38 -22.97
C VAL A 76 26.39 5.92 -23.40
N VAL A 77 25.24 5.32 -23.69
CA VAL A 77 25.11 3.89 -24.02
C VAL A 77 24.73 3.73 -25.50
N GLY A 78 25.36 2.76 -26.17
CA GLY A 78 25.03 2.34 -27.53
C GLY A 78 26.07 2.77 -28.57
N GLU A 79 26.49 1.81 -29.41
CA GLU A 79 27.37 2.09 -30.54
C GLU A 79 26.61 2.90 -31.61
N ASN A 80 27.13 4.08 -31.97
CA ASN A 80 26.58 5.02 -32.96
C ASN A 80 25.44 5.96 -32.49
N PHE A 81 25.27 6.20 -31.19
CA PHE A 81 24.49 7.37 -30.79
C PHE A 81 25.35 8.62 -30.96
N ASP A 82 25.27 9.26 -32.13
CA ASP A 82 25.73 10.64 -32.28
C ASP A 82 24.92 11.48 -31.30
N VAL A 83 25.51 11.78 -30.15
CA VAL A 83 25.02 12.82 -29.24
C VAL A 83 25.16 14.11 -30.05
N LYS A 84 24.14 14.43 -30.86
CA LYS A 84 24.05 15.75 -31.46
C LYS A 84 24.09 16.71 -30.30
N GLU A 85 25.15 17.51 -30.23
CA GLU A 85 25.26 18.57 -29.24
C GLU A 85 23.94 19.34 -29.26
N SER A 86 23.25 19.30 -28.13
CA SER A 86 22.09 20.15 -27.98
C SER A 86 22.58 21.58 -28.03
N SER A 87 21.86 22.44 -28.76
CA SER A 87 22.17 23.87 -28.74
C SER A 87 21.95 24.48 -27.35
N GLN A 88 21.17 23.82 -26.48
CA GLN A 88 20.87 24.30 -25.12
C GLN A 88 20.67 23.15 -24.12
N TYR A 89 21.18 23.34 -22.90
CA TYR A 89 21.05 22.41 -21.78
C TYR A 89 20.44 23.10 -20.56
N MET A 90 19.88 22.29 -19.68
CA MET A 90 19.48 22.65 -18.32
C MET A 90 20.23 21.75 -17.33
N ARG A 91 20.67 22.30 -16.21
CA ARG A 91 21.37 21.53 -15.20
C ARG A 91 20.38 21.00 -14.17
N LEU A 92 20.41 19.69 -13.95
CA LEU A 92 19.51 18.97 -13.07
C LEU A 92 20.27 18.43 -11.86
N ARG A 93 19.91 18.90 -10.66
CA ARG A 93 20.40 18.34 -9.40
C ARG A 93 19.42 17.30 -8.87
N LYS A 94 19.89 16.10 -8.56
CA LYS A 94 19.01 15.05 -8.01
C LYS A 94 18.54 15.44 -6.61
N ILE A 95 17.22 15.40 -6.40
CA ILE A 95 16.60 15.52 -5.08
C ILE A 95 16.34 14.12 -4.50
N ARG A 96 15.79 13.21 -5.31
CA ARG A 96 15.30 11.92 -4.84
C ARG A 96 15.27 10.87 -5.95
N GLU A 97 15.37 9.61 -5.53
CA GLU A 97 15.11 8.42 -6.34
C GLU A 97 13.83 7.69 -5.87
N PHE A 98 13.13 7.08 -6.82
CA PHE A 98 11.94 6.25 -6.61
C PHE A 98 12.21 4.79 -6.99
N ASN A 99 11.57 3.86 -6.27
CA ASN A 99 11.50 2.46 -6.64
C ASN A 99 10.58 2.27 -7.86
N ASP A 100 10.82 1.22 -8.64
CA ASP A 100 10.12 0.95 -9.92
C ASP A 100 8.60 0.82 -9.75
N ASN A 101 8.16 0.39 -8.57
CA ASN A 101 6.76 0.17 -8.24
C ASN A 101 6.04 1.38 -7.63
N GLU A 102 6.74 2.49 -7.32
CA GLU A 102 6.09 3.67 -6.72
C GLU A 102 5.27 4.45 -7.74
N ILE A 103 5.83 4.67 -8.93
CA ILE A 103 5.23 5.48 -9.99
C ILE A 103 5.45 4.84 -11.37
N PRO A 104 4.97 3.60 -11.60
CA PRO A 104 4.96 2.98 -12.92
C PRO A 104 4.00 3.72 -13.87
N LEU A 105 4.15 3.50 -15.18
CA LEU A 105 3.34 4.13 -16.21
C LEU A 105 1.82 3.97 -15.99
N SER A 106 1.37 2.83 -15.46
CA SER A 106 -0.04 2.60 -15.12
C SER A 106 -0.55 3.60 -14.09
N VAL A 107 0.18 3.80 -12.99
CA VAL A 107 -0.15 4.79 -11.96
C VAL A 107 -0.15 6.20 -12.54
N MET A 108 0.80 6.52 -13.41
CA MET A 108 0.81 7.83 -14.08
C MET A 108 -0.44 8.04 -14.92
N GLN A 109 -0.90 7.01 -15.64
CA GLN A 109 -2.10 7.06 -16.49
C GLN A 109 -3.38 7.18 -15.67
N GLU A 110 -3.48 6.47 -14.54
CA GLU A 110 -4.56 6.62 -13.56
C GLU A 110 -4.68 8.05 -13.03
N HIS A 111 -3.55 8.77 -12.95
CA HIS A 111 -3.46 10.13 -12.40
C HIS A 111 -3.23 11.20 -13.48
N GLY A 112 -3.86 11.01 -14.64
CA GLY A 112 -4.03 12.06 -15.64
C GLY A 112 -2.96 12.14 -16.73
N VAL A 113 -1.94 11.27 -16.74
CA VAL A 113 -0.98 11.20 -17.85
C VAL A 113 -1.59 10.47 -19.05
N LYS A 114 -1.79 11.19 -20.15
CA LYS A 114 -2.39 10.61 -21.37
C LYS A 114 -1.33 10.12 -22.36
N GLY A 115 -1.48 8.88 -22.84
CA GLY A 115 -0.65 8.28 -23.89
C GLY A 115 0.80 8.01 -23.48
N ASN A 116 1.65 7.73 -24.47
CA ASN A 116 3.07 7.45 -24.24
C ASN A 116 3.86 8.73 -23.94
N ILE A 117 4.87 8.62 -23.08
CA ILE A 117 5.75 9.73 -22.70
C ILE A 117 6.94 9.75 -23.68
N GLN A 118 6.76 10.44 -24.81
CA GLN A 118 7.77 10.56 -25.86
C GLN A 118 8.53 11.89 -25.85
N GLY A 119 8.09 12.83 -25.01
CA GLY A 119 8.70 14.15 -24.87
C GLY A 119 8.39 14.78 -23.52
N ALA A 120 9.09 15.88 -23.25
CA ALA A 120 8.88 16.66 -22.04
C ALA A 120 7.45 17.22 -21.98
N ARG A 121 6.81 17.17 -20.81
CA ARG A 121 5.44 17.64 -20.59
C ARG A 121 5.22 18.09 -19.15
N SER A 122 4.17 18.87 -18.91
CA SER A 122 3.78 19.26 -17.55
C SER A 122 3.32 18.05 -16.74
N LEU A 123 3.62 18.05 -15.44
CA LEU A 123 3.07 17.09 -14.49
C LEU A 123 1.58 17.39 -14.28
N PRO A 124 0.67 16.42 -14.49
CA PRO A 124 -0.75 16.62 -14.14
C PRO A 124 -0.93 16.85 -12.64
N GLU A 125 -1.90 17.67 -12.26
CA GLU A 125 -2.18 18.00 -10.86
C GLU A 125 -2.53 16.77 -10.02
N GLU A 126 -3.28 15.82 -10.58
CA GLU A 126 -3.64 14.56 -9.91
C GLU A 126 -2.39 13.72 -9.57
N LEU A 127 -1.44 13.64 -10.50
CA LEU A 127 -0.17 12.93 -10.27
C LEU A 127 0.72 13.69 -9.29
N GLU A 128 0.71 15.03 -9.32
CA GLU A 128 1.39 15.84 -8.32
C GLU A 128 0.87 15.56 -6.90
N GLN A 129 -0.44 15.55 -6.72
CA GLN A 129 -1.08 15.23 -5.43
C GLN A 129 -0.70 13.83 -4.96
N TYR A 130 -0.68 12.84 -5.86
CA TYR A 130 -0.24 11.48 -5.55
C TYR A 130 1.23 11.44 -5.07
N ILE A 131 2.14 12.12 -5.76
CA ILE A 131 3.56 12.16 -5.38
C ILE A 131 3.74 12.86 -4.03
N SER A 132 3.04 13.96 -3.78
CA SER A 132 3.09 14.65 -2.49
C SER A 132 2.57 13.77 -1.35
N LEU A 133 1.56 12.93 -1.59
CA LEU A 133 1.12 11.93 -0.62
C LEU A 133 2.22 10.89 -0.35
N LEU A 134 2.89 10.37 -1.38
CA LEU A 134 4.04 9.46 -1.20
C LEU A 134 5.19 10.11 -0.40
N GLU A 135 5.44 11.40 -0.58
CA GLU A 135 6.47 12.15 0.14
C GLU A 135 6.15 12.35 1.62
N LEU A 136 4.91 12.74 1.94
CA LEU A 136 4.42 12.80 3.31
C LEU A 136 4.50 11.43 4.01
N GLU A 137 4.42 10.34 3.24
CA GLU A 137 4.49 8.97 3.73
C GLU A 137 5.91 8.45 3.93
N LYS A 138 6.90 8.90 3.15
CA LYS A 138 8.31 8.58 3.44
C LYS A 138 8.88 9.42 4.59
N GLY A 139 8.40 10.66 4.75
CA GLY A 139 8.72 11.52 5.89
C GLY A 139 8.07 11.03 7.19
N ASN A 140 6.87 10.43 7.10
CA ASN A 140 6.29 9.61 8.15
C ASN A 140 6.77 8.17 8.02
N LYS A 141 7.99 7.85 8.46
CA LYS A 141 8.25 6.49 8.97
C LYS A 141 7.06 6.15 9.87
N SER A 142 6.20 5.22 9.44
CA SER A 142 5.07 4.78 10.23
C SER A 142 5.57 4.53 11.66
N LYS A 143 5.06 5.30 12.63
CA LYS A 143 5.38 5.07 14.05
C LYS A 143 4.90 3.68 14.50
N VAL A 144 4.00 3.07 13.72
CA VAL A 144 3.33 1.81 13.99
C VAL A 144 4.10 0.66 13.33
N ASP A 145 4.49 -0.31 14.15
CA ASP A 145 5.32 -1.45 13.77
C ASP A 145 4.50 -2.58 13.11
N CYS A 146 4.13 -2.35 11.85
CA CYS A 146 3.30 -3.30 11.10
C CYS A 146 4.04 -4.62 10.83
N LEU A 147 5.36 -4.59 10.64
CA LEU A 147 6.16 -5.80 10.41
C LEU A 147 6.36 -6.61 11.70
N GLY A 148 6.68 -5.94 12.80
CA GLY A 148 6.83 -6.62 14.09
C GLY A 148 5.53 -7.30 14.56
N LEU A 149 4.36 -6.83 14.11
CA LEU A 149 3.10 -7.52 14.37
C LEU A 149 2.94 -8.83 13.56
N LEU A 150 3.44 -8.87 12.32
CA LEU A 150 3.51 -10.11 11.52
C LEU A 150 4.50 -11.10 12.12
N ASP A 151 5.67 -10.61 12.53
CA ASP A 151 6.70 -11.41 13.22
C ASP A 151 6.15 -11.98 14.53
N TYR A 152 5.44 -11.17 15.31
CA TYR A 152 4.79 -11.62 16.54
C TYR A 152 3.87 -12.81 16.28
N LEU A 153 3.00 -12.73 15.27
CA LEU A 153 2.07 -13.82 14.98
C LEU A 153 2.84 -15.07 14.54
N THR A 154 3.77 -14.91 13.59
CA THR A 154 4.62 -16.00 13.06
C THR A 154 5.36 -16.72 14.18
N GLU A 155 5.91 -15.98 15.14
CA GLU A 155 6.67 -16.55 16.25
C GLU A 155 5.79 -17.19 17.33
N ASN A 156 4.57 -16.68 17.56
CA ASN A 156 3.84 -16.94 18.81
C ASN A 156 2.47 -17.60 18.65
N ALA A 157 1.91 -17.66 17.44
CA ALA A 157 0.63 -18.32 17.17
C ALA A 157 0.60 -19.74 17.75
N GLY A 158 -0.52 -20.10 18.39
CA GLY A 158 -0.76 -21.43 18.94
C GLY A 158 0.07 -21.81 20.18
N LYS A 159 1.03 -20.98 20.62
CA LYS A 159 1.82 -21.26 21.83
C LYS A 159 0.93 -21.44 23.05
N VAL A 160 1.20 -22.47 23.83
CA VAL A 160 0.51 -22.72 25.10
C VAL A 160 0.83 -21.60 26.08
N TYR A 161 -0.19 -21.14 26.77
CA TYR A 161 -0.13 -20.10 27.77
C TYR A 161 -0.79 -20.56 29.07
N LYS A 162 -0.21 -20.14 30.19
CA LYS A 162 -0.83 -20.21 31.51
C LYS A 162 -0.55 -18.89 32.23
N SER A 163 -1.43 -18.47 33.14
CA SER A 163 -1.18 -17.25 33.91
C SER A 163 0.16 -17.38 34.66
N PRO A 164 1.05 -16.36 34.61
CA PRO A 164 2.29 -16.34 35.37
C PRO A 164 2.11 -16.49 36.89
N GLU A 165 0.91 -16.22 37.41
CA GLU A 165 0.58 -16.44 38.82
C GLU A 165 0.44 -17.92 39.18
N LYS A 166 0.14 -18.77 38.18
CA LYS A 166 -0.08 -20.22 38.32
C LYS A 166 1.08 -21.06 37.77
N ALA A 167 2.19 -20.41 37.40
CA ALA A 167 3.34 -21.04 36.77
C ALA A 167 4.44 -21.38 37.77
N SER A 168 5.32 -22.32 37.42
CA SER A 168 6.51 -22.60 38.21
C SER A 168 7.49 -21.41 38.17
N VAL A 169 8.46 -21.40 39.07
CA VAL A 169 9.47 -20.33 39.15
C VAL A 169 10.28 -20.25 37.85
N GLU A 170 10.53 -21.39 37.21
CA GLU A 170 11.31 -21.55 35.98
C GLU A 170 10.53 -21.07 34.74
N GLU A 171 9.22 -21.32 34.69
CA GLU A 171 8.37 -20.95 33.54
C GLU A 171 7.97 -19.46 33.56
N LYS A 172 7.91 -18.87 34.76
CA LYS A 172 7.36 -17.53 34.99
C LYS A 172 7.99 -16.42 34.13
N PRO A 173 9.33 -16.34 33.96
CA PRO A 173 9.94 -15.30 33.13
C PRO A 173 9.48 -15.38 31.66
N ALA A 174 9.43 -16.59 31.08
CA ALA A 174 9.02 -16.79 29.70
C ALA A 174 7.54 -16.41 29.48
N LEU A 175 6.66 -16.76 30.44
CA LEU A 175 5.23 -16.41 30.37
C LEU A 175 4.96 -14.91 30.56
N LEU A 176 5.76 -14.22 31.36
CA LEU A 176 5.69 -12.76 31.49
C LEU A 176 6.10 -12.09 30.18
N ASN A 177 7.22 -12.50 29.59
CA ASN A 177 7.66 -11.98 28.29
C ASN A 177 6.60 -12.23 27.19
N LEU A 178 6.02 -13.42 27.13
CA LEU A 178 4.96 -13.73 26.17
C LEU A 178 3.71 -12.87 26.39
N LYS A 179 3.33 -12.62 27.65
CA LYS A 179 2.23 -11.72 28.02
C LYS A 179 2.47 -10.28 27.59
N GLU A 180 3.70 -9.79 27.75
CA GLU A 180 4.10 -8.45 27.31
C GLU A 180 4.07 -8.34 25.79
N LYS A 181 4.67 -9.30 25.07
CA LYS A 181 4.61 -9.37 23.60
C LYS A 181 3.17 -9.37 23.09
N GLY A 182 2.30 -10.21 23.64
CA GLY A 182 0.89 -10.27 23.22
C GLY A 182 0.10 -8.99 23.49
N ARG A 183 0.34 -8.33 24.63
CA ARG A 183 -0.26 -7.01 24.90
C ARG A 183 0.26 -5.95 23.95
N SER A 184 1.55 -5.97 23.65
CA SER A 184 2.17 -5.05 22.69
C SER A 184 1.60 -5.25 21.28
N ALA A 185 1.35 -6.50 20.87
CA ALA A 185 0.75 -6.83 19.60
C ALA A 185 -0.67 -6.23 19.46
N ILE A 186 -1.53 -6.41 20.47
CA ILE A 186 -2.87 -5.79 20.48
C ILE A 186 -2.79 -4.27 20.50
N LYS A 187 -1.85 -3.70 21.26
CA LYS A 187 -1.64 -2.24 21.29
C LYS A 187 -1.27 -1.73 19.90
N THR A 188 -0.32 -2.37 19.23
CA THR A 188 0.12 -2.01 17.87
C THR A 188 -1.05 -2.11 16.90
N LEU A 189 -1.85 -3.18 16.97
CA LEU A 189 -3.04 -3.33 16.13
C LEU A 189 -4.09 -2.23 16.36
N LYS A 190 -4.24 -1.74 17.58
CA LYS A 190 -5.08 -0.57 17.88
C LYS A 190 -4.50 0.71 17.32
N GLU A 191 -3.18 0.91 17.45
CA GLU A 191 -2.48 2.07 16.87
C GLU A 191 -2.64 2.10 15.34
N ILE A 192 -2.64 0.94 14.66
CA ILE A 192 -3.00 0.84 13.24
C ILE A 192 -4.42 1.38 13.01
N GLY A 193 -5.41 0.93 13.80
CA GLY A 193 -6.79 1.41 13.71
C GLY A 193 -6.95 2.91 14.00
N ASP A 194 -6.17 3.45 14.93
CA ASP A 194 -6.16 4.88 15.26
C ASP A 194 -5.65 5.70 14.07
N GLU A 195 -4.56 5.26 13.45
CA GLU A 195 -4.07 5.89 12.22
C GLU A 195 -5.08 5.76 11.07
N CYS A 196 -5.84 4.66 11.02
CA CYS A 196 -6.96 4.53 10.09
C CYS A 196 -8.03 5.60 10.33
N SER A 197 -8.35 5.84 11.61
CA SER A 197 -9.35 6.81 12.02
C SER A 197 -8.97 8.23 11.62
N LYS A 198 -7.68 8.58 11.69
CA LYS A 198 -7.20 9.91 11.32
C LYS A 198 -7.43 10.25 9.84
N LYS A 199 -7.41 9.26 8.93
CA LYS A 199 -7.54 9.52 7.48
C LYS A 199 -8.93 9.22 6.91
N CYS A 200 -9.70 8.33 7.52
CA CYS A 200 -10.96 7.84 6.96
C CYS A 200 -12.21 8.24 7.76
N GLY A 201 -12.05 8.82 8.94
CA GLY A 201 -13.16 9.22 9.82
C GLY A 201 -13.01 8.63 11.22
N PRO A 202 -13.66 9.22 12.23
CA PRO A 202 -13.53 8.73 13.60
C PRO A 202 -14.07 7.31 13.69
N PHE A 203 -13.26 6.36 14.18
CA PHE A 203 -13.71 5.00 14.46
C PHE A 203 -13.60 4.68 15.94
N ILE A 204 -14.52 3.86 16.40
CA ILE A 204 -14.39 3.09 17.63
C ILE A 204 -13.67 1.80 17.28
N ILE A 205 -12.54 1.57 17.94
CA ILE A 205 -11.64 0.45 17.67
C ILE A 205 -11.70 -0.55 18.83
N ASP A 206 -12.08 -1.78 18.53
CA ASP A 206 -12.00 -2.91 19.45
C ASP A 206 -10.90 -3.89 18.97
N GLY A 207 -9.75 -3.83 19.63
CA GLY A 207 -8.56 -4.63 19.30
C GLY A 207 -8.59 -6.10 19.73
N GLY A 208 -9.72 -6.61 20.21
CA GLY A 208 -9.84 -8.00 20.61
C GLY A 208 -8.85 -8.43 21.70
N ASN A 209 -8.40 -9.69 21.65
CA ASN A 209 -7.49 -10.29 22.62
C ASN A 209 -6.44 -11.17 21.93
N TRP A 210 -5.22 -11.20 22.47
CA TRP A 210 -4.10 -12.03 21.95
C TRP A 210 -4.18 -13.49 22.40
N LEU A 211 -5.00 -13.77 23.43
CA LEU A 211 -5.32 -15.13 23.86
C LEU A 211 -6.63 -15.60 23.26
N ASP A 212 -6.73 -16.91 23.03
CA ASP A 212 -7.96 -17.56 22.61
C ASP A 212 -9.07 -17.45 23.68
N ALA A 213 -10.28 -17.89 23.35
CA ALA A 213 -11.41 -17.83 24.28
C ALA A 213 -11.21 -18.67 25.55
N SER A 214 -10.27 -19.64 25.52
CA SER A 214 -9.94 -20.49 26.66
C SER A 214 -8.93 -19.86 27.61
N TYR A 215 -8.23 -18.78 27.17
CA TYR A 215 -7.10 -18.15 27.85
C TYR A 215 -5.92 -19.11 28.11
N THR A 216 -5.84 -20.21 27.35
CA THR A 216 -4.76 -21.21 27.50
C THR A 216 -3.80 -21.26 26.32
N LYS A 217 -4.06 -20.49 25.25
CA LYS A 217 -3.20 -20.41 24.06
C LYS A 217 -3.18 -19.02 23.46
N VAL A 218 -2.07 -18.66 22.84
CA VAL A 218 -1.98 -17.53 21.93
C VAL A 218 -2.85 -17.81 20.71
N ARG A 219 -3.63 -16.83 20.26
CA ARG A 219 -4.48 -16.97 19.07
C ARG A 219 -3.62 -17.19 17.82
N ASN A 220 -4.18 -17.91 16.85
CA ASN A 220 -3.62 -18.04 15.51
C ASN A 220 -3.91 -16.83 14.61
N TYR A 221 -4.70 -15.87 15.10
CA TYR A 221 -4.95 -14.60 14.45
C TYR A 221 -5.17 -13.50 15.48
N LEU A 222 -4.90 -12.25 15.09
CA LEU A 222 -5.30 -11.06 15.82
C LEU A 222 -6.36 -10.31 15.02
N LEU A 223 -7.22 -9.57 15.70
CA LEU A 223 -8.34 -8.86 15.10
C LEU A 223 -8.52 -7.50 15.78
N ALA A 224 -8.64 -6.43 14.98
CA ALA A 224 -9.23 -5.19 15.40
C ALA A 224 -10.49 -4.89 14.60
N GLN A 225 -11.61 -4.71 15.30
CA GLN A 225 -12.88 -4.27 14.74
C GLN A 225 -12.95 -2.74 14.77
N LEU A 226 -13.32 -2.13 13.64
CA LEU A 226 -13.51 -0.69 13.45
C LEU A 226 -14.97 -0.43 13.10
N LYS A 227 -15.58 0.53 13.81
CA LYS A 227 -16.95 1.00 13.56
C LYS A 227 -17.03 2.51 13.65
N TYR A 228 -17.83 3.12 12.79
CA TYR A 228 -18.27 4.50 13.00
C TYR A 228 -19.05 4.64 14.32
N PRO A 229 -18.90 5.75 15.06
CA PRO A 229 -19.65 6.04 16.29
C PRO A 229 -21.17 5.84 16.14
N GLU A 230 -21.72 6.28 15.01
CA GLU A 230 -23.12 6.15 14.61
C GLU A 230 -23.54 4.71 14.26
N HIS A 231 -22.60 3.80 14.06
CA HIS A 231 -22.83 2.40 13.66
C HIS A 231 -22.41 1.39 14.73
N THR A 232 -22.25 1.83 15.98
CA THR A 232 -21.90 0.95 17.12
C THR A 232 -22.82 -0.27 17.25
N GLN A 233 -24.13 -0.08 17.04
CA GLN A 233 -25.15 -1.12 17.09
C GLN A 233 -25.29 -1.94 15.81
N SER A 234 -24.64 -1.53 14.71
CA SER A 234 -24.67 -2.29 13.45
C SER A 234 -24.03 -3.67 13.66
N PRO A 235 -24.63 -4.76 13.16
CA PRO A 235 -23.97 -6.06 13.15
C PRO A 235 -22.81 -6.10 12.15
N GLU A 236 -22.74 -5.13 11.22
CA GLU A 236 -21.65 -4.97 10.27
C GLU A 236 -20.50 -4.13 10.84
N SER A 237 -19.27 -4.49 10.48
CA SER A 237 -18.06 -3.77 10.84
C SER A 237 -16.95 -4.01 9.83
N ILE A 238 -15.97 -3.11 9.80
CA ILE A 238 -14.70 -3.39 9.13
C ILE A 238 -13.73 -3.97 10.16
N SER A 239 -13.01 -5.00 9.76
CA SER A 239 -12.08 -5.73 10.62
C SER A 239 -10.68 -5.76 9.99
N ILE A 240 -9.65 -5.48 10.77
CA ILE A 240 -8.24 -5.78 10.44
C ILE A 240 -7.88 -7.10 11.09
N PHE A 241 -7.44 -8.04 10.29
CA PHE A 241 -6.87 -9.30 10.73
C PHE A 241 -5.37 -9.31 10.50
N VAL A 242 -4.68 -9.93 11.45
CA VAL A 242 -3.34 -10.45 11.27
C VAL A 242 -3.45 -11.96 11.44
N GLU A 243 -3.20 -12.71 10.37
CA GLU A 243 -3.47 -14.15 10.33
C GLU A 243 -2.40 -14.88 9.51
N GLU A 244 -2.30 -16.20 9.68
CA GLU A 244 -1.50 -17.04 8.82
C GLU A 244 -2.23 -17.29 7.50
N ASP A 245 -1.52 -17.15 6.38
CA ASP A 245 -1.98 -17.54 5.07
C ASP A 245 -1.94 -19.06 4.93
N GLU A 246 -3.09 -19.72 4.75
CA GLU A 246 -3.17 -21.18 4.67
C GLU A 246 -2.34 -21.78 3.51
N ASN A 247 -2.11 -21.02 2.44
CA ASN A 247 -1.38 -21.49 1.27
C ASN A 247 0.14 -21.40 1.45
N SER A 248 0.64 -20.30 2.02
CA SER A 248 2.07 -20.02 2.15
C SER A 248 2.62 -20.28 3.56
N GLY A 249 1.76 -20.43 4.57
CA GLY A 249 2.13 -20.56 5.98
C GLY A 249 2.74 -19.28 6.56
N LYS A 250 2.65 -18.15 5.87
CA LYS A 250 3.22 -16.86 6.29
C LYS A 250 2.15 -15.99 6.93
N ALA A 251 2.52 -15.24 7.98
CA ALA A 251 1.64 -14.20 8.50
C ALA A 251 1.38 -13.13 7.44
N ARG A 252 0.13 -12.68 7.36
CA ARG A 252 -0.34 -11.62 6.47
C ARG A 252 -1.35 -10.73 7.18
N TYR A 253 -1.57 -9.55 6.60
CA TYR A 253 -2.73 -8.75 6.93
C TYR A 253 -3.91 -9.11 6.05
N ARG A 254 -5.11 -8.98 6.62
CA ARG A 254 -6.38 -9.05 5.89
C ARG A 254 -7.32 -7.96 6.40
N VAL A 255 -7.88 -7.15 5.50
CA VAL A 255 -8.96 -6.22 5.86
C VAL A 255 -10.26 -6.71 5.25
N SER A 256 -11.32 -6.76 6.05
CA SER A 256 -12.61 -7.28 5.59
C SER A 256 -13.81 -6.54 6.17
N LEU A 257 -14.83 -6.30 5.33
CA LEU A 257 -16.17 -5.97 5.78
C LEU A 257 -16.87 -7.26 6.24
N GLU A 258 -17.30 -7.31 7.50
CA GLU A 258 -17.89 -8.50 8.12
C GLU A 258 -19.22 -8.18 8.79
N ILE A 259 -20.15 -9.12 8.75
CA ILE A 259 -21.42 -9.07 9.47
C ILE A 259 -21.48 -10.16 10.55
N ARG A 260 -21.89 -9.81 11.78
CA ARG A 260 -21.97 -10.73 12.92
C ARG A 260 -23.31 -11.47 12.94
N ASP A 261 -23.30 -12.78 12.63
CA ASP A 261 -24.51 -13.63 12.57
C ASP A 261 -25.42 -13.51 13.80
N THR A 262 -24.84 -13.55 15.01
CA THR A 262 -25.59 -13.57 16.25
C THR A 262 -26.36 -12.28 16.53
N ALA A 263 -26.02 -11.19 15.83
CA ALA A 263 -26.64 -9.89 15.96
C ALA A 263 -27.44 -9.46 14.71
N ALA A 264 -27.26 -10.13 13.58
CA ALA A 264 -27.81 -9.71 12.28
C ALA A 264 -29.23 -10.24 12.02
N LYS A 265 -30.07 -9.38 11.46
CA LYS A 265 -31.39 -9.69 10.90
C LYS A 265 -31.30 -9.72 9.37
N LYS A 266 -32.38 -10.18 8.72
CA LYS A 266 -32.45 -10.29 7.26
C LYS A 266 -32.10 -8.99 6.53
N GLU A 267 -32.65 -7.87 7.01
CA GLU A 267 -32.41 -6.53 6.44
C GLU A 267 -30.93 -6.12 6.51
N ASP A 268 -30.21 -6.55 7.54
CA ASP A 268 -28.77 -6.25 7.68
C ASP A 268 -27.95 -6.98 6.60
N TYR A 269 -28.35 -8.21 6.24
CA TYR A 269 -27.73 -8.92 5.12
C TYR A 269 -28.04 -8.25 3.78
N ASP A 270 -29.29 -7.83 3.57
CA ASP A 270 -29.69 -7.13 2.35
C ASP A 270 -28.87 -5.82 2.18
N LYS A 271 -28.61 -5.09 3.26
CA LYS A 271 -27.69 -3.94 3.26
C LYS A 271 -26.25 -4.38 2.95
N HIS A 272 -25.74 -5.39 3.65
CA HIS A 272 -24.38 -5.89 3.48
C HIS A 272 -24.09 -6.33 2.04
N TYR A 273 -25.07 -6.95 1.35
CA TYR A 273 -24.91 -7.41 -0.03
C TYR A 273 -24.87 -6.30 -1.07
N LYS A 274 -25.33 -5.07 -0.77
CA LYS A 274 -25.19 -3.92 -1.69
C LYS A 274 -23.73 -3.64 -2.06
N SER A 275 -22.81 -4.01 -1.17
CA SER A 275 -21.38 -3.92 -1.43
C SER A 275 -20.91 -4.76 -2.65
N LEU A 276 -21.69 -5.75 -3.08
CA LEU A 276 -21.46 -6.55 -4.29
C LEU A 276 -21.84 -5.83 -5.60
N ASP A 277 -22.50 -4.67 -5.50
CA ASP A 277 -22.85 -3.84 -6.67
C ASP A 277 -21.70 -2.88 -7.05
N LEU A 278 -20.62 -2.88 -6.28
CA LEU A 278 -19.52 -1.93 -6.44
C LEU A 278 -18.41 -2.54 -7.28
N PRO A 279 -17.76 -1.75 -8.17
CA PRO A 279 -16.67 -2.25 -9.00
C PRO A 279 -15.52 -2.72 -8.10
N LEU A 280 -15.19 -4.01 -8.21
CA LEU A 280 -14.09 -4.63 -7.48
C LEU A 280 -12.78 -4.25 -8.14
N ASP A 281 -11.89 -3.58 -7.40
CA ASP A 281 -10.56 -3.22 -7.88
C ASP A 281 -9.60 -4.42 -7.72
N THR A 282 -9.80 -5.41 -8.60
CA THR A 282 -9.03 -6.66 -8.65
C THR A 282 -7.55 -6.43 -8.94
N ASP A 283 -7.23 -5.35 -9.67
CA ASP A 283 -5.86 -4.98 -10.05
C ASP A 283 -5.01 -4.61 -8.81
N ASN A 284 -5.67 -4.29 -7.70
CA ASN A 284 -5.04 -3.97 -6.43
C ASN A 284 -5.34 -5.00 -5.32
N GLY A 285 -5.59 -6.26 -5.70
CA GLY A 285 -5.67 -7.39 -4.76
C GLY A 285 -7.02 -7.56 -4.06
N LEU A 286 -8.01 -6.71 -4.34
CA LEU A 286 -9.34 -6.85 -3.75
C LEU A 286 -10.09 -8.04 -4.35
N GLN A 287 -10.59 -8.90 -3.48
CA GLN A 287 -11.24 -10.15 -3.85
C GLN A 287 -12.47 -10.39 -2.97
N TYR A 288 -13.45 -11.12 -3.51
CA TYR A 288 -14.60 -11.59 -2.75
C TYR A 288 -14.41 -13.02 -2.27
N PHE A 289 -14.85 -13.29 -1.04
CA PHE A 289 -14.76 -14.60 -0.39
C PHE A 289 -16.12 -15.07 0.10
N LEU A 290 -16.47 -16.32 -0.20
CA LEU A 290 -17.65 -16.99 0.32
C LEU A 290 -17.31 -17.70 1.64
N GLY A 291 -18.00 -17.35 2.73
CA GLY A 291 -17.85 -18.01 4.04
C GLY A 291 -19.14 -18.66 4.52
N GLY A 292 -19.04 -19.85 5.15
CA GLY A 292 -20.18 -20.56 5.75
C GLY A 292 -19.77 -21.52 6.87
N ASN A 293 -20.67 -21.73 7.84
CA ASN A 293 -20.43 -22.49 9.09
C ASN A 293 -20.39 -24.04 8.92
N ASN A 294 -20.18 -24.57 7.72
CA ASN A 294 -20.32 -26.01 7.44
C ASN A 294 -19.01 -26.73 7.07
N SER A 295 -17.86 -26.19 7.43
CA SER A 295 -16.60 -26.93 7.45
C SER A 295 -15.94 -26.73 8.81
N ASP A 296 -15.37 -27.78 9.39
CA ASP A 296 -14.58 -27.77 10.63
C ASP A 296 -13.27 -26.95 10.54
N SER A 297 -13.21 -26.02 9.60
CA SER A 297 -12.32 -24.88 9.56
C SER A 297 -13.21 -23.64 9.46
N GLU A 298 -13.18 -22.77 10.48
CA GLU A 298 -13.77 -21.41 10.43
C GLU A 298 -13.24 -20.56 9.25
N PHE A 299 -12.29 -21.11 8.47
CA PHE A 299 -11.60 -20.49 7.35
C PHE A 299 -11.48 -21.40 6.11
N GLY A 300 -12.19 -22.54 6.06
CA GLY A 300 -12.16 -23.48 4.95
C GLY A 300 -12.50 -22.83 3.61
N ALA A 301 -11.47 -22.64 2.78
CA ALA A 301 -11.55 -22.04 1.47
C ALA A 301 -12.69 -22.62 0.62
N SER A 302 -13.49 -21.73 0.03
CA SER A 302 -14.13 -22.01 -1.26
C SER A 302 -14.02 -20.76 -2.12
N GLU A 303 -13.05 -20.85 -3.04
CA GLU A 303 -12.73 -20.05 -4.24
C GLU A 303 -13.05 -18.55 -4.28
N ILE A 304 -12.04 -17.76 -4.67
CA ILE A 304 -12.23 -16.41 -5.23
C ILE A 304 -13.23 -16.56 -6.38
N THR A 305 -14.39 -15.94 -6.27
CA THR A 305 -15.45 -16.10 -7.27
C THR A 305 -15.92 -14.75 -7.78
N ASP A 306 -16.26 -14.67 -9.06
CA ASP A 306 -16.81 -13.47 -9.70
C ASP A 306 -18.07 -12.97 -8.95
N PRO A 307 -18.27 -11.63 -8.84
CA PRO A 307 -19.38 -11.05 -8.08
C PRO A 307 -20.77 -11.54 -8.53
N SER A 308 -20.93 -11.86 -9.82
CA SER A 308 -22.17 -12.39 -10.39
C SER A 308 -22.47 -13.81 -9.88
N VAL A 309 -21.44 -14.64 -9.69
CA VAL A 309 -21.59 -16.00 -9.16
C VAL A 309 -21.93 -15.94 -7.67
N ILE A 310 -21.29 -15.03 -6.93
CA ILE A 310 -21.60 -14.79 -5.51
C ILE A 310 -23.05 -14.37 -5.34
N LYS A 311 -23.53 -13.39 -6.13
CA LYS A 311 -24.94 -12.98 -6.15
C LYS A 311 -25.87 -14.16 -6.40
N GLN A 312 -25.58 -14.97 -7.41
CA GLN A 312 -26.40 -16.15 -7.73
C GLN A 312 -26.41 -17.19 -6.60
N MET A 313 -25.29 -17.38 -5.90
CA MET A 313 -25.19 -18.32 -4.78
C MET A 313 -25.89 -17.80 -3.51
N LEU A 314 -25.88 -16.49 -3.27
CA LEU A 314 -26.62 -15.82 -2.19
C LEU A 314 -28.13 -15.88 -2.43
N GLU A 315 -28.60 -15.63 -3.67
CA GLU A 315 -30.01 -15.78 -4.05
C GLU A 315 -30.51 -17.21 -3.84
N LYS A 316 -29.67 -18.20 -4.14
CA LYS A 316 -29.93 -19.63 -3.89
C LYS A 316 -29.80 -20.02 -2.40
N LYS A 317 -29.51 -19.08 -1.50
CA LYS A 317 -29.28 -19.26 -0.05
C LYS A 317 -28.23 -20.33 0.29
N LYS A 318 -27.27 -20.56 -0.62
CA LYS A 318 -26.20 -21.56 -0.42
C LYS A 318 -25.13 -21.08 0.56
N PHE A 319 -24.94 -19.76 0.67
CA PHE A 319 -24.00 -19.12 1.60
C PHE A 319 -24.68 -17.97 2.33
N LYS A 320 -24.19 -17.64 3.52
CA LYS A 320 -24.78 -16.58 4.36
C LYS A 320 -24.09 -15.23 4.21
N ARG A 321 -22.82 -15.17 3.80
CA ARG A 321 -22.02 -13.93 3.82
C ARG A 321 -21.02 -13.88 2.68
N CYS A 322 -20.70 -12.66 2.25
CA CYS A 322 -19.55 -12.36 1.41
C CYS A 322 -18.53 -11.59 2.25
N LYS A 323 -17.25 -11.94 2.17
CA LYS A 323 -16.16 -11.19 2.79
C LYS A 323 -15.38 -10.46 1.71
N PHE A 324 -14.97 -9.24 1.99
CA PHE A 324 -13.95 -8.55 1.20
C PHE A 324 -12.58 -8.98 1.69
N LEU A 325 -11.67 -9.25 0.77
CA LEU A 325 -10.28 -9.58 1.04
C LEU A 325 -9.38 -8.61 0.30
N ASP A 326 -8.44 -8.02 1.01
CA ASP A 326 -7.11 -7.74 0.44
C ASP A 326 -6.10 -8.46 1.34
N ALA A 327 -5.28 -9.32 0.74
CA ALA A 327 -4.31 -10.16 1.42
C ALA A 327 -2.93 -9.90 0.83
N LEU A 328 -2.06 -9.26 1.61
CA LEU A 328 -0.71 -8.94 1.19
C LEU A 328 0.29 -9.43 2.25
N ALA A 329 1.29 -10.18 1.79
CA ALA A 329 2.33 -10.77 2.62
C ALA A 329 3.19 -9.71 3.36
N GLU A 330 3.28 -8.50 2.80
CA GLU A 330 4.02 -7.37 3.36
C GLU A 330 3.23 -6.09 3.12
N MET A 331 2.18 -5.87 3.91
CA MET A 331 1.35 -4.68 3.72
C MET A 331 1.97 -3.49 4.45
N THR A 332 2.38 -2.49 3.69
CA THR A 332 2.68 -1.17 4.25
C THR A 332 1.40 -0.56 4.82
N PHE A 333 1.54 0.30 5.83
CA PHE A 333 0.40 1.03 6.40
C PHE A 333 -0.45 1.73 5.30
N HIS A 334 0.18 2.22 4.22
CA HIS A 334 -0.51 2.84 3.09
C HIS A 334 -1.46 1.90 2.33
N GLN A 335 -0.99 0.70 1.97
CA GLN A 335 -1.82 -0.28 1.27
C GLN A 335 -3.05 -0.64 2.10
N MET A 336 -2.87 -0.81 3.41
CA MET A 336 -3.97 -0.96 4.36
C MET A 336 -4.99 0.18 4.25
N MET A 337 -4.49 1.41 4.26
CA MET A 337 -5.31 2.62 4.20
C MET A 337 -6.08 2.77 2.90
N ARG A 338 -5.48 2.38 1.77
CA ARG A 338 -6.16 2.39 0.47
C ARG A 338 -7.37 1.45 0.48
N CYS A 339 -7.22 0.25 1.04
CA CYS A 339 -8.31 -0.71 1.16
C CYS A 339 -9.39 -0.21 2.12
N PHE A 340 -8.99 0.40 3.23
CA PHE A 340 -9.91 1.04 4.16
C PHE A 340 -10.77 2.12 3.53
N LYS A 341 -10.18 3.09 2.82
CA LYS A 341 -10.94 4.17 2.18
C LYS A 341 -12.00 3.63 1.22
N LYS A 342 -11.70 2.54 0.51
CA LYS A 342 -12.65 1.90 -0.40
C LYS A 342 -13.78 1.22 0.36
N LEU A 343 -13.47 0.40 1.36
CA LEU A 343 -14.46 -0.35 2.12
C LEU A 343 -15.40 0.56 2.93
N PHE A 344 -14.89 1.66 3.48
CA PHE A 344 -15.72 2.61 4.23
C PHE A 344 -16.68 3.42 3.36
N ARG A 345 -16.28 3.79 2.13
CA ARG A 345 -17.22 4.37 1.15
C ARG A 345 -18.42 3.45 0.86
N LEU A 346 -18.28 2.13 1.05
CA LEU A 346 -19.39 1.18 0.86
C LEU A 346 -20.38 1.22 2.04
N GLN A 347 -19.98 1.63 3.25
CA GLN A 347 -20.86 1.72 4.42
C GLN A 347 -21.71 3.01 4.43
N GLU A 348 -21.25 4.05 3.74
CA GLU A 348 -21.96 5.34 3.59
C GLU A 348 -23.06 5.31 2.51
N LEU A 349 -23.13 4.24 1.70
CA LEU A 349 -24.17 3.97 0.67
C LEU A 349 -25.33 3.10 1.24
#